data_AF-A0A925WMA7-F1
#
_entry.id   AF-A0A925WMA7-F1
#
_cell.length_a   1.000
_cell.length_b   1.000
_cell.length_c   1.000
_cell.angle_alpha   90.00
_cell.angle_beta   90.00
_cell.angle_gamma   90.00
#
_symmetry.space_group_name_H-M   'P 1'
#
loop_
_entity.id
_entity.type
_entity.pdbx_description
1 polymer ?
#
loop_
_entity_poly.entity_id
_entity_poly.type
_entity_poly.pdbx_seq_one_letter_code
_entity_poly.pdbx_strand_id
1 'polypeptide(L)' 'MIGALLIAQPRLAVLRDYGGLLIFGVVLFAWVYSMYLVYLQFMVLQALCMWCLMHELNITILFGVTLLRLRNELSTPAAS' A
#
# COMPACT_ATOMS: atom_id res chain seq x y z
N MET A 1 11.56 -18.16 -1.36
CA MET A 1 12.37 -16.96 -1.11
C MET A 1 12.31 -16.59 0.38
N ILE A 2 12.98 -17.37 1.25
CA ILE A 2 12.86 -17.22 2.71
C ILE A 2 13.97 -16.30 3.26
N GLY A 3 15.16 -16.30 2.62
CA GLY A 3 16.28 -15.43 3.00
C GLY A 3 16.04 -13.93 2.79
N ALA A 4 15.18 -13.56 1.83
CA ALA A 4 14.80 -12.16 1.60
C ALA A 4 13.92 -11.60 2.74
N LEU A 5 13.10 -12.45 3.39
CA LEU A 5 12.28 -12.03 4.54
C LEU A 5 13.13 -11.66 5.75
N LEU A 6 14.22 -12.40 6.02
CA LEU A 6 15.09 -12.14 7.19
C LEU A 6 15.88 -10.83 7.06
N ILE A 7 16.24 -10.42 5.83
CA ILE A 7 16.92 -9.14 5.55
C ILE A 7 15.93 -7.96 5.51
N ALA A 8 14.67 -8.20 5.14
CA ALA A 8 13.63 -7.17 5.13
C ALA A 8 13.07 -6.85 6.53
N GLN A 9 13.23 -7.76 7.50
CA GLN A 9 12.78 -7.59 8.88
C GLN A 9 13.37 -6.36 9.61
N PRO A 10 14.69 -6.06 9.54
CA PRO A 10 15.23 -4.83 10.13
C PRO A 10 14.75 -3.55 9.40
N ARG A 11 14.41 -3.63 8.10
CA ARG A 11 13.84 -2.49 7.37
C ARG A 11 12.44 -2.12 7.87
N LEU A 12 11.65 -3.07 8.38
CA LEU A 12 10.36 -2.78 9.02
C LEU A 12 10.49 -1.94 10.30
N ALA A 13 11.62 -2.06 11.02
CA ALA A 13 11.91 -1.26 12.21
C ALA A 13 12.45 0.14 11.84
N VAL A 14 13.30 0.26 10.82
CA VAL A 14 13.80 1.56 10.30
C VAL A 14 12.68 2.38 9.62
N LEU A 15 11.66 1.70 9.10
CA LEU A 15 10.44 2.32 8.55
C LEU A 15 9.52 2.90 9.64
N ARG A 16 9.91 2.91 10.93
CA ARG A 16 9.09 3.48 12.00
C ARG A 16 9.29 4.99 12.19
N ASP A 17 10.49 5.52 11.92
CA ASP A 17 10.78 6.96 12.07
C ASP A 17 10.46 7.79 10.82
N TYR A 18 10.83 7.32 9.63
CA TYR A 18 10.56 8.03 8.36
C TYR A 18 9.50 7.33 7.49
N GLY A 19 9.02 6.16 7.93
CA GLY A 19 8.16 5.35 7.08
C GLY A 19 6.74 5.83 6.98
N GLY A 20 6.21 6.67 7.88
CA GLY A 20 4.87 7.23 7.71
C GLY A 20 4.71 7.93 6.35
N LEU A 21 5.67 8.79 5.99
CA LEU A 21 5.66 9.57 4.74
C LEU A 21 6.06 8.73 3.51
N LEU A 22 7.04 7.83 3.66
CA LEU A 22 7.43 6.90 2.59
C LEU A 22 6.33 5.89 2.26
N ILE A 23 5.72 5.29 3.28
CA ILE A 23 4.59 4.35 3.12
C ILE A 23 3.43 5.10 2.48
N PHE A 24 3.12 6.33 2.92
CA PHE A 24 2.08 7.14 2.29
C PHE A 24 2.32 7.34 0.79
N GLY A 25 3.54 7.73 0.39
CA GLY A 25 3.89 7.91 -1.02
C GLY A 25 3.80 6.62 -1.85
N VAL A 26 4.33 5.50 -1.33
CA VAL A 26 4.27 4.19 -2.00
C VAL A 26 2.83 3.72 -2.14
N VAL A 27 2.01 3.90 -1.11
CA VAL A 27 0.61 3.50 -1.08
C VAL A 27 -0.24 4.36 -2.02
N LEU A 28 0.03 5.67 -2.12
CA LEU A 28 -0.59 6.55 -3.11
C LEU A 28 -0.26 6.10 -4.53
N PHE A 29 1.02 5.81 -4.80
CA PHE A 29 1.46 5.35 -6.11
C PHE A 29 0.84 3.99 -6.47
N ALA A 30 0.79 3.05 -5.51
CA ALA A 30 0.14 1.77 -5.70
C ALA A 30 -1.36 1.89 -5.99
N TRP A 31 -2.06 2.82 -5.32
CA TRP A 31 -3.48 3.08 -5.56
C TRP A 31 -3.75 3.67 -6.94
N VAL A 32 -2.97 4.68 -7.37
CA VAL A 32 -3.06 5.25 -8.72
C VAL A 32 -2.75 4.21 -9.79
N TYR A 33 -1.73 3.37 -9.56
CA TYR A 33 -1.38 2.29 -10.47
C TYR A 33 -2.50 1.24 -10.58
N SER A 34 -3.18 0.91 -9.47
CA SER A 34 -4.35 0.03 -9.49
C SER A 34 -5.46 0.62 -10.37
N MET A 35 -5.84 1.88 -10.16
CA MET A 35 -6.83 2.59 -11.00
C MET A 35 -6.48 2.58 -12.49
N TYR A 36 -5.20 2.77 -12.82
CA TYR A 36 -4.71 2.70 -14.20
C TYR A 36 -4.88 1.29 -14.80
N LEU A 37 -4.60 0.24 -14.03
CA LEU A 37 -4.82 -1.13 -14.47
C LEU A 37 -6.31 -1.45 -14.63
N VAL A 38 -7.21 -1.01 -13.74
CA VAL A 38 -8.67 -1.15 -13.93
C VAL A 38 -9.06 -0.56 -15.28
N TYR A 39 -8.58 0.65 -15.56
CA TYR A 39 -8.90 1.38 -16.78
C TYR A 39 -8.46 0.61 -18.02
N LEU A 40 -7.21 0.10 -18.05
CA LEU A 40 -6.73 -0.72 -19.14
C LEU A 40 -7.51 -2.04 -19.29
N GLN A 41 -7.86 -2.70 -18.18
CA GLN A 41 -8.63 -3.95 -18.21
C GLN A 41 -10.02 -3.73 -18.82
N PHE A 42 -10.70 -2.64 -18.43
CA PHE A 42 -12.03 -2.31 -18.95
C PHE A 42 -12.01 -1.82 -20.40
N MET A 43 -11.03 -0.99 -20.77
CA MET A 43 -11.00 -0.31 -22.07
C MET A 43 -10.27 -1.09 -23.16
N VAL A 44 -9.22 -1.85 -22.81
CA VAL A 44 -8.39 -2.54 -23.80
C VAL A 44 -8.74 -4.03 -23.89
N LEU A 45 -8.77 -4.72 -22.75
CA LEU A 45 -8.95 -6.18 -22.75
C LEU A 45 -10.42 -6.62 -22.70
N GLN A 46 -11.32 -5.79 -22.15
CA GLN A 46 -12.71 -6.16 -21.85
C GLN A 46 -12.84 -7.50 -21.09
N ALA A 47 -11.83 -7.87 -20.32
CA ALA A 47 -11.78 -9.13 -19.58
C ALA A 47 -11.36 -8.86 -18.13
N LEU A 48 -12.23 -9.24 -17.19
CA LEU A 48 -11.96 -9.14 -15.76
C LEU A 48 -11.28 -10.43 -15.30
N CYS A 49 -9.98 -10.38 -15.04
CA CYS A 49 -9.26 -11.52 -14.50
C CYS A 49 -9.44 -11.58 -12.97
N MET A 50 -9.87 -12.73 -12.44
CA MET A 50 -10.05 -12.97 -11.00
C MET A 50 -8.77 -12.69 -10.19
N TRP A 51 -7.61 -12.97 -10.77
CA TRP A 51 -6.32 -12.72 -10.13
C TRP A 51 -5.97 -11.23 -10.05
N CYS A 52 -6.28 -10.47 -11.11
CA CYS A 52 -6.09 -9.01 -11.09
C CYS A 52 -7.00 -8.37 -10.05
N LEU A 53 -8.28 -8.78 -10.00
CA LEU A 53 -9.23 -8.27 -9.02
C LEU A 53 -8.76 -8.50 -7.58
N MET A 54 -8.14 -9.65 -7.28
CA MET A 54 -7.57 -9.90 -5.96
C MET A 54 -6.38 -8.99 -5.64
N HIS A 55 -5.52 -8.71 -6.62
CA HIS A 55 -4.42 -7.77 -6.42
C HIS A 55 -4.96 -6.36 -6.12
N GLU A 56 -5.96 -5.92 -6.86
CA GLU A 56 -6.60 -4.61 -6.66
C GLU A 56 -7.26 -4.49 -5.28
N LEU A 57 -7.97 -5.54 -4.84
CA LEU A 57 -8.54 -5.60 -3.50
C LEU A 57 -7.46 -5.51 -2.42
N ASN A 58 -6.35 -6.24 -2.59
CA ASN A 58 -5.28 -6.24 -1.59
C ASN A 58 -4.63 -4.85 -1.46
N ILE A 59 -4.33 -4.18 -2.60
CA ILE A 59 -3.78 -2.81 -2.58
C ILE A 59 -4.77 -1.83 -1.97
N THR A 60 -6.07 -1.97 -2.26
CA THR A 60 -7.12 -1.12 -1.67
C THR A 60 -7.19 -1.29 -0.14
N ILE A 61 -7.08 -2.53 0.36
CA ILE A 61 -7.05 -2.83 1.80
C ILE A 61 -5.78 -2.24 2.43
N LEU A 62 -4.62 -2.43 1.82
CA LEU A 62 -3.36 -1.83 2.31
C LEU A 62 -3.44 -0.30 2.35
N PHE A 63 -4.09 0.31 1.36
CA PHE A 63 -4.33 1.75 1.31
C PHE A 63 -5.18 2.21 2.50
N GLY A 64 -6.27 1.50 2.79
CA GLY A 64 -7.12 1.77 3.96
C GLY A 64 -6.37 1.60 5.29
N VAL A 65 -5.63 0.51 5.47
CA VAL A 65 -4.84 0.27 6.70
C VAL A 65 -3.77 1.34 6.89
N THR A 66 -3.11 1.75 5.81
CA THR A 66 -2.10 2.82 5.85
C THR A 66 -2.70 4.16 6.22
N LEU A 67 -3.85 4.51 5.64
CA LEU A 67 -4.59 5.72 6.00
C LEU A 67 -5.03 5.71 7.46
N LEU A 68 -5.54 4.58 7.95
CA LEU A 68 -5.93 4.42 9.36
C LEU A 68 -4.72 4.57 10.28
N ARG A 69 -3.59 3.96 9.93
CA ARG A 69 -2.34 4.08 10.68
C ARG A 69 -1.86 5.53 10.70
N LEU A 70 -1.80 6.20 9.55
CA LEU A 70 -1.41 7.61 9.45
C LEU A 70 -2.35 8.51 10.25
N ARG A 71 -3.66 8.27 10.18
CA ARG A 71 -4.65 8.97 11.02
C ARG A 71 -4.37 8.78 12.49
N ASN A 72 -3.99 7.57 12.92
CA ASN A 72 -3.70 7.27 14.32
C ASN A 72 -2.43 7.99 14.82
N GLU A 73 -1.39 8.06 13.98
CA GLU A 73 -0.17 8.83 14.25
C GLU A 73 -0.49 10.35 14.32
N LEU A 74 -1.32 10.86 13.41
CA LEU A 74 -1.74 12.29 13.40
C LEU A 74 -2.73 12.64 14.52
N SER A 75 -3.59 11.70 14.93
CA SER A 75 -4.56 11.85 16.03
C SER A 75 -3.94 11.61 17.40
N THR A 76 -2.63 11.39 17.47
CA THR A 76 -1.84 11.59 18.68
C THR A 76 -1.18 12.97 18.60
N PRO A 77 -1.95 14.08 18.69
CA PRO A 77 -1.33 15.39 18.81
C PRO A 77 -0.58 15.41 20.15
N ALA A 78 0.74 15.57 20.08
CA ALA A 78 1.56 16.20 21.11
C ALA A 78 1.02 16.06 22.56
N ALA A 79 1.17 14.89 23.15
CA ALA A 79 1.49 14.84 24.57
C ALA A 79 3.00 14.64 24.64
N SER A 80 3.70 15.78 24.78
CA SER A 80 5.09 15.99 25.27
C SER A 80 5.97 14.76 25.43
#